data_AF-A0A9W6TCQ1-F1
#
_entry.id   AF-A0A9W6TCQ1-F1
#
_cell.length_a   1.000
_cell.length_b   1.000
_cell.length_c   1.000
_cell.angle_alpha   90.00
_cell.angle_beta   90.00
_cell.angle_gamma   90.00
#
_symmetry.space_group_name_H-M   'P 1'
#
loop_
_entity.id
_entity.type
_entity.pdbx_description
1 polymer ?
#
loop_
_entity_poly.entity_id
_entity_poly.type
_entity_poly.pdbx_seq_one_letter_code
_entity_poly.pdbx_strand_id
1 'polypeptide(L)'
;MRQRSIHVVAAAVEETGGIGLRQQIPWHLPSDLKQFHAVTTASIDAGVQHAVIMGRKTWESLPTKVRPMPKRYNVVLIRDANYRENHQVPETVGVAASFHDALELVQHQGTKVDQIFIKGQFECDAFFPLHQLQQKFNVVKESKVKKENGVQFQLVEWERKNDESKTVNIWSSLLVDHTTPHEEMQYLDLIRKIPTQGVTREDRTVTGTLSIFGAQMRFNLRNNVFPLLTTKRVFWRGVAEELLWFISEDTNAQTLEKKKSISGTVTVPGTLEDCNHVKLVISDRSTASSGDTLVPTQVTGLKPGDFIHVFGDAHVYLNHAEPLQKQLTRIPRPFPTLHINPLKTSSIDEFSFEDCQLRDYHPQGTIKMAMAV
;
A
#
# COMPACT_ATOMS: atom_id res chain seq x y z
N MET A 1 21.23 7.42 -27.73
CA MET A 1 19.76 7.15 -27.77
C MET A 1 19.04 8.48 -27.56
N ARG A 2 17.86 8.71 -28.17
CA ARG A 2 17.08 9.94 -27.91
C ARG A 2 16.42 9.83 -26.53
N GLN A 3 16.71 10.77 -25.65
CA GLN A 3 16.08 10.86 -24.32
C GLN A 3 14.61 11.27 -24.46
N ARG A 4 13.67 10.37 -24.16
CA ARG A 4 12.22 10.63 -24.21
C ARG A 4 11.65 10.92 -22.82
N SER A 5 11.02 12.08 -22.65
CA SER A 5 10.34 12.45 -21.41
C SER A 5 9.00 11.72 -21.26
N ILE A 6 8.70 11.31 -20.03
CA ILE A 6 7.41 10.74 -19.62
C ILE A 6 6.63 11.84 -18.91
N HIS A 7 5.37 11.99 -19.30
CA HIS A 7 4.41 12.92 -18.70
C HIS A 7 3.22 12.13 -18.16
N VAL A 8 2.88 12.33 -16.89
CA VAL A 8 1.57 11.91 -16.35
C VAL A 8 0.60 13.06 -16.58
N VAL A 9 -0.57 12.79 -17.17
CA VAL A 9 -1.65 13.78 -17.33
C VAL A 9 -2.87 13.30 -16.55
N ALA A 10 -3.36 14.09 -15.61
CA ALA A 10 -4.52 13.75 -14.78
C ALA A 10 -5.39 14.97 -14.43
N ALA A 11 -6.70 14.76 -14.37
CA ALA A 11 -7.67 15.69 -13.81
C ALA A 11 -8.23 15.08 -12.52
N ALA A 12 -8.12 15.77 -11.39
CA ALA A 12 -8.44 15.23 -10.06
C ALA A 12 -9.06 16.28 -9.13
N VAL A 13 -9.96 15.86 -8.24
CA VAL A 13 -10.49 16.71 -7.17
C VAL A 13 -9.37 17.13 -6.24
N GLU A 14 -9.24 18.43 -5.95
CA GLU A 14 -8.12 18.99 -5.17
C GLU A 14 -8.00 18.41 -3.75
N GLU A 15 -9.14 18.20 -3.07
CA GLU A 15 -9.18 17.75 -1.67
C GLU A 15 -8.99 16.24 -1.52
N THR A 16 -9.61 15.44 -2.40
CA THR A 16 -9.70 13.97 -2.25
C THR A 16 -8.81 13.20 -3.23
N GLY A 17 -8.38 13.84 -4.32
CA GLY A 17 -7.74 13.18 -5.45
C GLY A 17 -8.70 12.42 -6.35
N GLY A 18 -10.03 12.50 -6.16
CA GLY A 18 -10.99 11.75 -6.96
C GLY A 18 -10.85 12.01 -8.47
N ILE A 19 -10.86 10.97 -9.30
CA ILE A 19 -10.69 11.03 -10.77
C ILE A 19 -11.81 10.34 -11.56
N GLY A 20 -12.66 9.57 -10.89
CA GLY A 20 -13.65 8.72 -11.55
C GLY A 20 -14.75 8.28 -10.60
N LEU A 21 -15.94 8.08 -11.16
CA LEU A 21 -17.11 7.48 -10.51
C LEU A 21 -17.77 6.52 -11.49
N ARG A 22 -17.99 5.27 -11.10
CA ARG A 22 -18.64 4.22 -11.91
C ARG A 22 -18.02 4.08 -13.31
N GLN A 23 -16.69 4.19 -13.38
CA GLN A 23 -15.89 4.19 -14.62
C GLN A 23 -16.16 5.35 -15.58
N GLN A 24 -16.68 6.48 -15.09
CA GLN A 24 -16.89 7.71 -15.85
C GLN A 24 -16.21 8.90 -15.15
N ILE A 25 -15.99 9.98 -15.90
CA ILE A 25 -15.47 11.24 -15.36
C ILE A 25 -16.62 11.96 -14.61
N PRO A 26 -16.48 12.35 -13.32
CA PRO A 26 -17.58 12.91 -12.52
C PRO A 26 -18.05 14.33 -12.92
N TRP A 27 -17.33 14.98 -13.83
CA TRP A 27 -17.54 16.37 -14.25
C TRP A 27 -17.50 16.50 -15.77
N HIS A 28 -18.06 17.60 -16.28
CA HIS A 28 -18.01 17.93 -17.70
C HIS A 28 -17.21 19.22 -17.95
N LEU A 29 -15.95 19.07 -18.37
CA LEU A 29 -15.03 20.18 -18.64
C LEU A 29 -14.49 20.10 -20.09
N PRO A 30 -15.22 20.63 -21.09
CA PRO A 30 -14.74 20.68 -22.47
C PRO A 30 -13.37 21.34 -22.68
N SER A 31 -12.99 22.30 -21.83
CA SER A 31 -11.68 22.97 -21.92
C SER A 31 -10.52 22.12 -21.39
N ASP A 32 -10.76 21.27 -20.39
CA ASP A 32 -9.85 20.23 -19.89
C ASP A 32 -9.56 19.19 -20.99
N LEU A 33 -10.61 18.64 -21.62
CA LEU A 33 -10.46 17.68 -22.71
C LEU A 33 -9.72 18.25 -23.93
N LYS A 34 -9.90 19.54 -24.23
CA LYS A 34 -9.12 20.26 -25.26
C LYS A 34 -7.64 20.37 -24.87
N GLN A 35 -7.34 20.66 -23.62
CA GLN A 35 -5.96 20.70 -23.12
C GLN A 35 -5.31 19.31 -23.19
N PHE A 36 -5.98 18.27 -22.70
CA PHE A 36 -5.53 16.87 -22.78
C PHE A 36 -5.25 16.47 -24.23
N HIS A 37 -6.15 16.81 -25.17
CA HIS A 37 -5.92 16.59 -26.59
C HIS A 37 -4.67 17.33 -27.09
N ALA A 38 -4.51 18.61 -26.77
CA ALA A 38 -3.36 19.39 -27.20
C ALA A 38 -2.03 18.80 -26.69
N VAL A 39 -1.89 18.59 -25.37
CA VAL A 39 -0.68 18.02 -24.74
C VAL A 39 -0.35 16.63 -25.32
N THR A 40 -1.36 15.76 -25.46
CA THR A 40 -1.13 14.40 -25.96
C THR A 40 -0.96 14.31 -27.48
N THR A 41 -1.12 15.40 -28.26
CA THR A 41 -0.92 15.39 -29.73
C THR A 41 0.17 16.36 -30.23
N ALA A 42 0.76 17.18 -29.35
CA ALA A 42 1.78 18.18 -29.68
C ALA A 42 3.17 17.55 -29.96
N SER A 43 3.28 16.78 -31.04
CA SER A 43 4.56 16.26 -31.53
C SER A 43 5.37 17.35 -32.26
N ILE A 44 6.67 17.37 -32.01
CA ILE A 44 7.63 18.32 -32.61
C ILE A 44 8.10 17.82 -33.99
N ASP A 45 8.20 16.50 -34.17
CA ASP A 45 8.73 15.86 -35.38
C ASP A 45 7.59 15.39 -36.30
N ALA A 46 7.64 15.77 -37.58
CA ALA A 46 6.68 15.32 -38.59
C ALA A 46 6.72 13.78 -38.73
N GLY A 47 5.59 13.12 -38.46
CA GLY A 47 5.46 11.65 -38.50
C GLY A 47 5.69 10.93 -37.18
N VAL A 48 6.21 11.61 -36.14
CA VAL A 48 6.31 11.04 -34.78
C VAL A 48 4.99 11.27 -34.04
N GLN A 49 4.51 10.24 -33.32
CA GLN A 49 3.33 10.32 -32.46
C GLN A 49 3.73 10.20 -30.99
N HIS A 50 3.02 10.89 -30.10
CA HIS A 50 3.10 10.63 -28.67
C HIS A 50 2.45 9.28 -28.33
N ALA A 51 3.03 8.57 -27.37
CA ALA A 51 2.42 7.39 -26.78
C ALA A 51 1.56 7.77 -25.58
N VAL A 52 0.36 7.20 -25.47
CA VAL A 52 -0.52 7.35 -24.31
C VAL A 52 -0.75 5.98 -23.69
N ILE A 53 -0.21 5.78 -22.49
CA ILE A 53 -0.32 4.54 -21.71
C ILE A 53 -1.49 4.67 -20.74
N MET A 54 -2.41 3.70 -20.71
CA MET A 54 -3.58 3.71 -19.83
C MET A 54 -3.96 2.32 -19.31
N GLY A 55 -4.71 2.25 -18.22
CA GLY A 55 -5.26 0.99 -17.71
C GLY A 55 -6.48 0.50 -18.51
N ARG A 56 -6.72 -0.83 -18.47
CA ARG A 56 -7.87 -1.47 -19.15
C ARG A 56 -9.21 -0.78 -18.90
N LYS A 57 -9.55 -0.43 -17.65
CA LYS A 57 -10.81 0.27 -17.32
C LYS A 57 -10.93 1.65 -17.98
N THR A 58 -9.81 2.39 -18.07
CA THR A 58 -9.77 3.69 -18.76
C THR A 58 -10.03 3.50 -20.26
N TRP A 59 -9.37 2.52 -20.89
CA TRP A 59 -9.63 2.14 -22.28
C TRP A 59 -11.09 1.70 -22.51
N GLU A 60 -11.66 0.92 -21.59
CA GLU A 60 -13.05 0.47 -21.61
C GLU A 60 -14.03 1.66 -21.51
N SER A 61 -13.70 2.71 -20.74
CA SER A 61 -14.51 3.93 -20.56
C SER A 61 -14.50 4.90 -21.75
N LEU A 62 -13.51 4.82 -22.65
CA LEU A 62 -13.43 5.70 -23.81
C LEU A 62 -14.60 5.46 -24.78
N PRO A 63 -15.30 6.51 -25.25
CA PRO A 63 -16.35 6.36 -26.27
C PRO A 63 -15.81 5.68 -27.52
N THR A 64 -16.56 4.73 -28.08
CA THR A 64 -16.14 3.90 -29.23
C THR A 64 -15.67 4.71 -30.44
N LYS A 65 -16.25 5.91 -30.66
CA LYS A 65 -15.87 6.84 -31.74
C LYS A 65 -14.46 7.43 -31.61
N VAL A 66 -13.85 7.38 -30.42
CA VAL A 66 -12.50 7.94 -30.13
C VAL A 66 -11.55 6.87 -29.56
N ARG A 67 -11.88 5.59 -29.75
CA ARG A 67 -11.10 4.44 -29.27
C ARG A 67 -10.68 3.56 -30.46
N PRO A 68 -9.39 3.48 -30.85
CA PRO A 68 -8.24 4.18 -30.27
C PRO A 68 -8.26 5.70 -30.48
N MET A 69 -7.56 6.43 -29.60
CA MET A 69 -7.43 7.87 -29.71
C MET A 69 -6.59 8.26 -30.94
N PRO A 70 -7.10 9.11 -31.85
CA PRO A 70 -6.41 9.43 -33.09
C PRO A 70 -5.12 10.24 -32.85
N LYS A 71 -4.18 10.13 -33.81
CA LYS A 71 -2.85 10.79 -33.85
C LYS A 71 -1.91 10.44 -32.68
N ARG A 72 -2.20 9.35 -31.95
CA ARG A 72 -1.46 8.89 -30.78
C ARG A 72 -1.25 7.39 -30.85
N TYR A 73 -0.08 6.93 -30.42
CA TYR A 73 0.13 5.50 -30.18
C TYR A 73 -0.52 5.14 -28.84
N ASN A 74 -1.58 4.33 -28.87
CA ASN A 74 -2.32 3.95 -27.66
C ASN A 74 -1.67 2.68 -27.10
N VAL A 75 -1.38 2.65 -25.80
CA VAL A 75 -0.87 1.47 -25.10
C VAL A 75 -1.78 1.16 -23.91
N VAL A 76 -2.28 -0.07 -23.83
CA VAL A 76 -3.22 -0.49 -22.78
C VAL A 76 -2.59 -1.53 -21.88
N LEU A 77 -2.64 -1.29 -20.56
CA LEU A 77 -2.13 -2.21 -19.55
C LEU A 77 -3.17 -3.31 -19.25
N ILE A 78 -2.89 -4.54 -19.69
CA ILE A 78 -3.79 -5.69 -19.65
C ILE A 78 -2.99 -6.96 -19.35
N ARG A 79 -3.38 -7.73 -18.33
CA ARG A 79 -2.71 -8.97 -17.91
C ARG A 79 -3.29 -10.24 -18.54
N ASP A 80 -4.45 -10.14 -19.16
CA ASP A 80 -5.08 -11.25 -19.90
C ASP A 80 -4.46 -11.31 -21.31
N ALA A 81 -3.72 -12.39 -21.58
CA ALA A 81 -3.04 -12.62 -22.85
C ALA A 81 -4.01 -12.71 -24.03
N ASN A 82 -5.24 -13.19 -23.80
CA ASN A 82 -6.23 -13.43 -24.84
C ASN A 82 -7.15 -12.20 -25.05
N TYR A 83 -6.97 -11.12 -24.28
CA TYR A 83 -7.86 -9.95 -24.33
C TYR A 83 -7.94 -9.33 -25.72
N ARG A 84 -6.81 -9.28 -26.45
CA ARG A 84 -6.72 -8.73 -27.81
C ARG A 84 -7.72 -9.40 -28.75
N GLU A 85 -7.71 -10.72 -28.78
CA GLU A 85 -8.58 -11.54 -29.64
C GLU A 85 -10.04 -11.43 -29.19
N ASN A 86 -10.28 -11.64 -27.88
CA ASN A 86 -11.60 -11.61 -27.26
C ASN A 86 -12.36 -10.29 -27.49
N HIS A 87 -11.65 -9.16 -27.58
CA HIS A 87 -12.23 -7.82 -27.72
C HIS A 87 -11.87 -7.11 -29.04
N GLN A 88 -11.33 -7.86 -30.02
CA GLN A 88 -10.87 -7.35 -31.32
C GLN A 88 -10.04 -6.05 -31.24
N VAL A 89 -9.07 -6.00 -30.33
CA VAL A 89 -8.20 -4.81 -30.16
C VAL A 89 -7.27 -4.68 -31.37
N PRO A 90 -7.26 -3.55 -32.11
CA PRO A 90 -6.44 -3.40 -33.31
C PRO A 90 -4.93 -3.54 -33.05
N GLU A 91 -4.17 -4.09 -34.01
CA GLU A 91 -2.70 -4.20 -33.93
C GLU A 91 -1.99 -2.84 -33.81
N THR A 92 -2.64 -1.75 -34.21
CA THR A 92 -2.15 -0.37 -34.04
C THR A 92 -2.15 0.10 -32.58
N VAL A 93 -2.70 -0.70 -31.66
CA VAL A 93 -2.72 -0.46 -30.20
C VAL A 93 -1.75 -1.42 -29.53
N GLY A 94 -0.81 -0.87 -28.76
CA GLY A 94 0.09 -1.66 -27.90
C GLY A 94 -0.67 -2.27 -26.72
N VAL A 95 -0.32 -3.49 -26.35
CA VAL A 95 -0.83 -4.18 -25.16
C VAL A 95 0.37 -4.65 -24.34
N ALA A 96 0.34 -4.37 -23.03
CA ALA A 96 1.44 -4.72 -22.11
C ALA A 96 0.89 -5.25 -20.78
N ALA A 97 1.56 -6.23 -20.18
CA ALA A 97 1.14 -6.84 -18.92
C ALA A 97 1.49 -5.95 -17.71
N SER A 98 2.52 -5.12 -17.85
CA SER A 98 3.02 -4.19 -16.85
C SER A 98 3.36 -2.82 -17.44
N PHE A 99 3.52 -1.82 -16.57
CA PHE A 99 4.01 -0.50 -16.98
C PHE A 99 5.47 -0.54 -17.46
N HIS A 100 6.27 -1.54 -17.03
CA HIS A 100 7.65 -1.69 -17.47
C HIS A 100 7.69 -2.09 -18.96
N ASP A 101 6.99 -3.15 -19.34
CA ASP A 101 6.86 -3.59 -20.74
C ASP A 101 6.21 -2.50 -21.62
N ALA A 102 5.25 -1.73 -21.08
CA ALA A 102 4.71 -0.56 -21.78
C ALA A 102 5.73 0.56 -22.02
N LEU A 103 6.72 0.71 -21.13
CA LEU A 103 7.86 1.60 -21.36
C LEU A 103 8.91 0.97 -22.29
N GLU A 104 9.10 -0.36 -22.29
CA GLU A 104 9.97 -1.03 -23.27
C GLU A 104 9.42 -0.93 -24.70
N LEU A 105 8.10 -0.89 -24.86
CA LEU A 105 7.43 -0.56 -26.13
C LEU A 105 7.64 0.91 -26.59
N VAL A 106 8.18 1.80 -25.74
CA VAL A 106 8.13 3.27 -25.95
C VAL A 106 9.45 4.05 -25.72
N GLN A 107 10.33 3.64 -24.79
CA GLN A 107 11.74 4.03 -24.48
C GLN A 107 12.27 5.45 -24.80
N HIS A 108 12.99 6.22 -23.96
CA HIS A 108 13.40 6.22 -22.53
C HIS A 108 14.27 7.52 -22.35
N GLN A 109 14.43 8.24 -21.24
CA GLN A 109 13.67 8.39 -19.98
C GLN A 109 13.59 9.91 -19.64
N GLY A 110 12.61 10.34 -18.84
CA GLY A 110 12.54 11.70 -18.26
C GLY A 110 11.25 11.88 -17.45
N THR A 111 11.21 12.84 -16.52
CA THR A 111 10.11 12.94 -15.52
C THR A 111 9.51 14.34 -15.41
N LYS A 112 8.33 14.54 -16.02
CA LYS A 112 7.45 15.70 -15.78
C LYS A 112 6.01 15.21 -15.57
N VAL A 113 5.14 16.05 -15.02
CA VAL A 113 3.75 15.69 -14.69
C VAL A 113 2.86 16.92 -14.89
N ASP A 114 1.90 16.84 -15.81
CA ASP A 114 0.89 17.87 -16.05
C ASP A 114 -0.40 17.51 -15.31
N GLN A 115 -0.96 18.40 -14.48
CA GLN A 115 -2.19 18.09 -13.76
C GLN A 115 -3.22 19.22 -13.77
N ILE A 116 -4.46 18.82 -13.49
CA ILE A 116 -5.62 19.69 -13.47
C ILE A 116 -6.37 19.42 -12.16
N PHE A 117 -6.31 20.38 -11.24
CA PHE A 117 -7.05 20.31 -9.98
C PHE A 117 -8.46 20.85 -10.17
N ILE A 118 -9.43 20.13 -9.64
CA ILE A 118 -10.85 20.42 -9.76
C ILE A 118 -11.40 20.71 -8.36
N LYS A 119 -12.05 21.86 -8.24
CA LYS A 119 -12.59 22.40 -6.99
C LYS A 119 -14.11 22.21 -7.00
N GLY A 120 -14.58 21.33 -6.13
CA GLY A 120 -15.98 20.97 -5.96
C GLY A 120 -16.12 19.62 -5.27
N GLN A 121 -17.28 19.36 -4.66
CA GLN A 121 -17.60 18.07 -4.05
C GLN A 121 -18.14 17.11 -5.12
N PHE A 122 -17.43 16.01 -5.36
CA PHE A 122 -17.82 14.95 -6.28
C PHE A 122 -17.71 13.59 -5.58
N GLU A 123 -18.73 12.75 -5.69
CA GLU A 123 -18.59 11.33 -5.36
C GLU A 123 -17.59 10.69 -6.32
N CYS A 124 -16.65 9.88 -5.81
CA CYS A 124 -15.61 9.21 -6.59
C CYS A 124 -15.35 7.80 -6.05
N ASP A 125 -15.04 6.86 -6.95
CA ASP A 125 -14.60 5.49 -6.65
C ASP A 125 -13.18 5.16 -7.18
N ALA A 126 -12.57 6.09 -7.90
CA ALA A 126 -11.17 6.05 -8.33
C ALA A 126 -10.47 7.35 -7.93
N PHE A 127 -9.22 7.26 -7.47
CA PHE A 127 -8.45 8.37 -6.90
C PHE A 127 -7.02 8.42 -7.44
N PHE A 128 -6.53 9.64 -7.68
CA PHE A 128 -5.14 9.96 -7.96
C PHE A 128 -4.35 10.13 -6.65
N PRO A 129 -3.10 9.64 -6.55
CA PRO A 129 -2.32 9.68 -5.30
C PRO A 129 -1.71 11.08 -5.05
N LEU A 130 -2.56 12.08 -4.76
CA LEU A 130 -2.14 13.47 -4.50
C LEU A 130 -1.01 13.61 -3.48
N HIS A 131 -1.11 12.87 -2.36
CA HIS A 131 -0.11 12.88 -1.30
C HIS A 131 1.27 12.46 -1.83
N GLN A 132 1.35 11.43 -2.67
CA GLN A 132 2.62 10.96 -3.24
C GLN A 132 3.21 11.96 -4.25
N LEU A 133 2.34 12.71 -4.96
CA LEU A 133 2.75 13.77 -5.87
C LEU A 133 3.38 14.94 -5.10
N GLN A 134 2.66 15.51 -4.15
CA GLN A 134 3.09 16.65 -3.32
C GLN A 134 4.41 16.37 -2.60
N GLN A 135 4.62 15.11 -2.19
CA GLN A 135 5.88 14.65 -1.61
C GLN A 135 7.06 14.64 -2.59
N LYS A 136 6.86 14.14 -3.82
CA LYS A 136 7.97 13.83 -4.76
C LYS A 136 8.20 14.87 -5.85
N PHE A 137 7.27 15.80 -6.02
CA PHE A 137 7.30 16.81 -7.07
C PHE A 137 7.13 18.21 -6.46
N ASN A 138 7.69 19.21 -7.12
CA ASN A 138 7.43 20.63 -6.88
C ASN A 138 6.44 21.14 -7.93
N VAL A 139 5.55 22.04 -7.53
CA VAL A 139 4.82 22.87 -8.49
C VAL A 139 5.83 23.77 -9.21
N VAL A 140 5.86 23.72 -10.54
CA VAL A 140 6.68 24.61 -11.37
C VAL A 140 5.85 25.65 -12.12
N LYS A 141 4.54 25.45 -12.24
CA LYS A 141 3.63 26.38 -12.92
C LYS A 141 2.20 26.21 -12.45
N GLU A 142 1.48 27.31 -12.33
CA GLU A 142 0.05 27.32 -12.09
C GLU A 142 -0.66 28.23 -13.08
N SER A 143 -1.85 27.84 -13.55
CA SER A 143 -2.76 28.75 -14.23
C SER A 143 -3.59 29.55 -13.22
N LYS A 144 -4.22 30.63 -13.68
CA LYS A 144 -5.36 31.20 -12.96
C LYS A 144 -6.47 30.14 -12.85
N VAL A 145 -7.26 30.20 -11.76
CA VAL A 145 -8.48 29.41 -11.61
C VAL A 145 -9.47 29.78 -12.71
N LYS A 146 -10.03 28.76 -13.36
CA LYS A 146 -11.08 28.85 -14.38
C LYS A 146 -12.40 28.34 -13.79
N LYS A 147 -13.53 28.71 -14.39
CA LYS A 147 -14.85 28.17 -14.08
C LYS A 147 -15.56 27.78 -15.37
N GLU A 148 -16.02 26.53 -15.46
CA GLU A 148 -16.74 25.96 -16.60
C GLU A 148 -17.83 25.03 -16.06
N ASN A 149 -19.05 25.11 -16.58
CA ASN A 149 -20.20 24.27 -16.17
C ASN A 149 -20.44 24.19 -14.66
N GLY A 150 -20.25 25.32 -13.95
CA GLY A 150 -20.40 25.42 -12.49
C GLY A 150 -19.16 25.00 -11.69
N VAL A 151 -18.28 24.19 -12.27
CA VAL A 151 -17.08 23.64 -11.66
C VAL A 151 -15.92 24.64 -11.76
N GLN A 152 -15.16 24.82 -10.68
CA GLN A 152 -13.91 25.58 -10.70
C GLN A 152 -12.73 24.62 -10.89
N PHE A 153 -11.70 25.01 -11.65
CA PHE A 153 -10.53 24.17 -11.86
C PHE A 153 -9.27 24.99 -12.18
N GLN A 154 -8.10 24.41 -12.00
CA GLN A 154 -6.79 25.04 -12.16
C GLN A 154 -5.81 24.06 -12.80
N LEU A 155 -4.99 24.51 -13.74
CA LEU A 155 -3.90 23.71 -14.30
C LEU A 155 -2.63 23.93 -13.47
N VAL A 156 -1.95 22.84 -13.11
CA VAL A 156 -0.72 22.84 -12.32
C VAL A 156 0.29 21.88 -12.94
N GLU A 157 1.45 22.40 -13.33
CA GLU A 157 2.59 21.62 -13.82
C GLU A 157 3.51 21.27 -12.65
N TRP A 158 3.90 20.01 -12.56
CA TRP A 158 4.72 19.43 -11.50
C TRP A 158 6.00 18.82 -12.07
N GLU A 159 7.14 19.15 -11.46
CA GLU A 159 8.45 18.60 -11.83
C GLU A 159 9.06 17.85 -10.64
N ARG A 160 9.76 16.74 -10.92
CA ARG A 160 10.30 15.88 -9.86
C ARG A 160 11.34 16.66 -9.05
N LYS A 161 11.29 16.56 -7.71
CA LYS A 161 12.33 17.12 -6.83
C LYS A 161 13.69 16.48 -7.17
N ASN A 162 14.73 17.31 -7.30
CA ASN A 162 16.10 16.83 -7.50
C ASN A 162 16.59 16.10 -6.24
N ASP A 163 17.31 14.99 -6.41
CA ASP A 163 17.99 14.27 -5.32
C ASP A 163 19.29 15.01 -4.92
N GLU A 164 19.14 16.15 -4.23
CA GLU A 164 20.27 16.96 -3.75
C GLU A 164 20.66 16.61 -2.29
N SER A 165 21.65 15.71 -2.17
CA SER A 165 22.39 15.33 -0.94
C SER A 165 21.59 14.52 0.12
N LYS A 166 22.13 13.51 0.82
CA LYS A 166 23.45 13.35 1.44
C LYS A 166 23.88 14.51 2.37
N THR A 167 23.01 14.97 3.29
CA THR A 167 23.44 15.49 4.62
C THR A 167 22.26 15.65 5.62
N VAL A 168 22.06 14.64 6.47
CA VAL A 168 21.87 14.72 7.95
C VAL A 168 21.79 16.19 8.50
N ASN A 169 20.72 16.72 9.11
CA ASN A 169 20.05 16.26 10.33
C ASN A 169 18.78 17.09 10.74
N ILE A 170 17.84 16.44 11.44
CA ILE A 170 16.97 16.97 12.54
C ILE A 170 16.15 18.27 12.31
N TRP A 171 14.95 18.13 11.72
CA TRP A 171 13.70 18.79 12.21
C TRP A 171 12.47 17.84 12.28
N SER A 172 12.67 16.55 12.01
CA SER A 172 12.33 15.44 12.92
C SER A 172 10.99 15.47 13.71
N SER A 173 9.86 15.83 13.11
CA SER A 173 8.56 15.72 13.81
C SER A 173 7.34 15.41 12.95
N LEU A 174 7.34 15.76 11.65
CA LEU A 174 6.11 15.70 10.81
C LEU A 174 6.28 15.02 9.43
N LEU A 175 7.43 14.41 9.16
CA LEU A 175 7.66 13.66 7.91
C LEU A 175 7.53 12.15 8.17
N VAL A 176 6.48 11.52 7.64
CA VAL A 176 6.62 10.13 7.18
C VAL A 176 7.43 10.22 5.89
N ASP A 177 8.73 10.11 6.09
CA ASP A 177 9.73 10.17 5.04
C ASP A 177 9.53 8.98 4.07
N HIS A 178 9.51 9.26 2.77
CA HIS A 178 9.46 8.24 1.71
C HIS A 178 10.78 8.17 0.91
N THR A 179 11.85 8.79 1.41
CA THR A 179 13.24 8.42 1.10
C THR A 179 13.71 7.28 2.00
N THR A 180 13.11 7.08 3.18
CA THR A 180 13.27 5.85 3.98
C THR A 180 12.53 4.67 3.32
N PRO A 181 13.12 3.45 3.36
CA PRO A 181 12.41 2.23 3.01
C PRO A 181 11.15 2.06 3.86
N HIS A 182 10.07 1.54 3.27
CA HIS A 182 8.82 1.23 3.99
C HIS A 182 9.10 0.42 5.25
N GLU A 183 8.55 0.77 6.41
CA GLU A 183 8.99 0.20 7.69
C GLU A 183 8.88 -1.34 7.78
N GLU A 184 7.93 -1.97 7.07
CA GLU A 184 7.83 -3.43 6.89
C GLU A 184 9.12 -4.07 6.32
N MET A 185 9.96 -3.31 5.63
CA MET A 185 11.27 -3.78 5.15
C MET A 185 12.17 -4.23 6.29
N GLN A 186 12.09 -3.65 7.49
CA GLN A 186 12.89 -4.12 8.65
C GLN A 186 12.60 -5.60 8.97
N TYR A 187 11.33 -6.00 8.86
CA TYR A 187 10.90 -7.37 9.05
C TYR A 187 11.36 -8.27 7.89
N LEU A 188 11.22 -7.83 6.64
CA LEU A 188 11.69 -8.60 5.47
C LEU A 188 13.22 -8.74 5.44
N ASP A 189 13.96 -7.72 5.86
CA ASP A 189 15.42 -7.75 5.93
C ASP A 189 15.90 -8.62 7.08
N LEU A 190 15.17 -8.69 8.21
CA LEU A 190 15.42 -9.68 9.25
C LEU A 190 15.20 -11.13 8.73
N ILE A 191 14.15 -11.37 7.95
CA ILE A 191 13.92 -12.67 7.27
C ILE A 191 15.05 -12.99 6.26
N ARG A 192 15.63 -11.99 5.58
CA ARG A 192 16.79 -12.20 4.69
C ARG A 192 18.07 -12.49 5.48
N LYS A 193 18.24 -11.82 6.63
CA LYS A 193 19.43 -11.91 7.47
C LYS A 193 19.53 -13.25 8.20
N ILE A 194 18.43 -13.76 8.75
CA ILE A 194 18.44 -14.99 9.55
C ILE A 194 18.98 -16.22 8.76
N PRO A 195 18.57 -16.52 7.52
CA PRO A 195 19.12 -17.63 6.76
C PRO A 195 20.55 -17.43 6.26
N THR A 196 21.06 -16.20 6.24
CA THR A 196 22.40 -15.86 5.69
C THR A 196 23.46 -15.64 6.76
N GLN A 197 23.06 -15.29 7.99
CA GLN A 197 23.95 -14.96 9.11
C GLN A 197 23.56 -15.66 10.42
N GLY A 198 22.43 -16.37 10.46
CA GLY A 198 21.96 -17.08 11.63
C GLY A 198 22.72 -18.38 11.88
N VAL A 199 22.82 -18.75 13.14
CA VAL A 199 23.41 -20.01 13.59
C VAL A 199 22.29 -21.05 13.71
N THR A 200 22.52 -22.26 13.20
CA THR A 200 21.61 -23.38 13.41
C THR A 200 21.54 -23.71 14.90
N ARG A 201 20.32 -23.76 15.45
CA ARG A 201 20.05 -24.21 16.80
C ARG A 201 19.10 -25.41 16.77
N GLU A 202 19.44 -26.44 17.52
CA GLU A 202 18.48 -27.46 17.92
C GLU A 202 17.43 -26.80 18.81
N ASP A 203 16.17 -27.14 18.58
CA ASP A 203 15.03 -26.63 19.33
C ASP A 203 14.28 -27.77 20.02
N ARG A 204 13.41 -27.41 20.97
CA ARG A 204 12.57 -28.38 21.70
C ARG A 204 11.48 -29.07 20.86
N THR A 205 11.36 -28.71 19.58
CA THR A 205 10.31 -29.14 18.63
C THR A 205 10.85 -30.06 17.54
N VAL A 206 12.16 -30.37 17.57
CA VAL A 206 12.91 -31.19 16.60
C VAL A 206 12.88 -30.64 15.15
N THR A 207 12.28 -29.47 14.92
CA THR A 207 12.14 -28.86 13.58
C THR A 207 13.45 -28.18 13.13
N GLY A 208 14.22 -27.67 14.09
CA GLY A 208 15.44 -26.92 13.86
C GLY A 208 15.15 -25.46 13.48
N THR A 209 16.00 -24.57 13.97
CA THR A 209 15.92 -23.13 13.69
C THR A 209 17.23 -22.56 13.19
N LEU A 210 17.16 -21.49 12.39
CA LEU A 210 18.26 -20.56 12.17
C LEU A 210 17.99 -19.33 13.03
N SER A 211 18.95 -18.92 13.86
CA SER A 211 18.77 -17.89 14.90
C SER A 211 19.83 -16.79 14.81
N ILE A 212 19.41 -15.54 15.01
CA ILE A 212 20.28 -14.38 15.28
C ILE A 212 19.92 -13.79 16.64
N PHE A 213 20.91 -13.52 17.49
CA PHE A 213 20.71 -12.85 18.77
C PHE A 213 20.72 -11.32 18.61
N GLY A 214 19.87 -10.61 19.36
CA GLY A 214 19.90 -9.14 19.46
C GLY A 214 19.46 -8.42 18.19
N ALA A 215 18.28 -8.76 17.66
CA ALA A 215 17.66 -8.00 16.56
C ALA A 215 16.74 -6.89 17.10
N GLN A 216 16.49 -5.85 16.29
CA GLN A 216 15.56 -4.78 16.64
C GLN A 216 14.80 -4.29 15.40
N MET A 217 13.54 -3.91 15.59
CA MET A 217 12.72 -3.17 14.63
C MET A 217 12.06 -1.97 15.31
N ARG A 218 11.75 -0.91 14.56
CA ARG A 218 11.02 0.27 15.04
C ARG A 218 9.93 0.65 14.05
N PHE A 219 8.72 0.88 14.55
CA PHE A 219 7.55 1.23 13.75
C PHE A 219 6.88 2.49 14.27
N ASN A 220 6.43 3.37 13.38
CA ASN A 220 5.73 4.59 13.72
C ASN A 220 4.24 4.33 13.95
N LEU A 221 3.69 4.76 15.08
CA LEU A 221 2.26 4.62 15.42
C LEU A 221 1.48 5.94 15.29
N ARG A 222 2.13 7.05 14.92
CA ARG A 222 1.49 8.36 14.77
C ARG A 222 0.45 8.33 13.65
N ASN A 223 -0.52 9.22 13.71
CA ASN A 223 -1.62 9.33 12.73
C ASN A 223 -2.41 8.02 12.55
N ASN A 224 -2.53 7.23 13.62
CA ASN A 224 -3.21 5.94 13.68
C ASN A 224 -2.62 4.85 12.77
N VAL A 225 -1.41 5.04 12.23
CA VAL A 225 -0.72 4.01 11.43
C VAL A 225 -0.48 2.77 12.30
N PHE A 226 -0.86 1.60 11.80
CA PHE A 226 -0.75 0.35 12.53
C PHE A 226 0.13 -0.65 11.76
N PRO A 227 1.28 -1.10 12.30
CA PRO A 227 2.29 -1.88 11.57
C PRO A 227 1.90 -3.35 11.36
N LEU A 228 0.74 -3.57 10.75
CA LEU A 228 0.23 -4.88 10.38
C LEU A 228 0.74 -5.27 8.99
N LEU A 229 1.53 -6.34 8.93
CA LEU A 229 2.20 -6.80 7.72
C LEU A 229 1.25 -6.87 6.51
N THR A 230 1.72 -6.37 5.38
CA THR A 230 0.97 -6.33 4.12
C THR A 230 1.49 -7.34 3.10
N THR A 231 2.75 -7.77 3.22
CA THR A 231 3.31 -8.86 2.40
C THR A 231 2.66 -10.22 2.68
N LYS A 232 1.99 -10.40 3.81
CA LYS A 232 1.11 -11.55 4.12
C LYS A 232 -0.12 -11.04 4.86
N ARG A 233 -1.31 -11.58 4.54
CA ARG A 233 -2.51 -11.36 5.34
C ARG A 233 -2.34 -11.92 6.76
N VAL A 234 -2.34 -11.04 7.76
CA VAL A 234 -2.36 -11.37 9.18
C VAL A 234 -3.81 -11.56 9.65
N PHE A 235 -4.04 -12.48 10.58
CA PHE A 235 -5.35 -12.74 11.16
C PHE A 235 -5.67 -11.69 12.26
N TRP A 236 -6.01 -10.47 11.85
CA TRP A 236 -6.23 -9.32 12.74
C TRP A 236 -7.15 -9.63 13.94
N ARG A 237 -8.31 -10.25 13.71
CA ARG A 237 -9.24 -10.59 14.80
C ARG A 237 -8.59 -11.49 15.85
N GLY A 238 -7.79 -12.48 15.43
CA GLY A 238 -7.06 -13.35 16.36
C GLY A 238 -6.05 -12.61 17.23
N VAL A 239 -5.42 -11.55 16.70
CA VAL A 239 -4.48 -10.68 17.44
C VAL A 239 -5.22 -9.77 18.43
N ALA A 240 -6.29 -9.10 17.97
CA ALA A 240 -7.07 -8.18 18.79
C ALA A 240 -7.78 -8.91 19.95
N GLU A 241 -8.40 -10.07 19.70
CA GLU A 241 -9.07 -10.87 20.73
C GLU A 241 -8.07 -11.48 21.73
N GLU A 242 -6.84 -11.81 21.30
CA GLU A 242 -5.76 -12.30 22.18
C GLU A 242 -5.24 -11.17 23.09
N LEU A 243 -5.09 -9.95 22.58
CA LEU A 243 -4.77 -8.77 23.38
C LEU A 243 -5.87 -8.44 24.40
N LEU A 244 -7.14 -8.39 23.97
CA LEU A 244 -8.25 -8.11 24.89
C LEU A 244 -8.41 -9.20 25.97
N TRP A 245 -8.10 -10.46 25.64
CA TRP A 245 -8.03 -11.55 26.61
C TRP A 245 -6.92 -11.32 27.65
N PHE A 246 -5.71 -10.95 27.24
CA PHE A 246 -4.63 -10.57 28.17
C PHE A 246 -4.98 -9.36 29.05
N ILE A 247 -5.61 -8.33 28.49
CA ILE A 247 -6.05 -7.14 29.23
C ILE A 247 -7.08 -7.54 30.30
N SER A 248 -8.01 -8.44 29.97
CA SER A 248 -9.03 -8.94 30.91
C SER A 248 -8.51 -9.90 32.00
N GLU A 249 -7.18 -10.13 32.06
CA GLU A 249 -6.51 -11.09 32.96
C GLU A 249 -7.05 -12.54 32.90
N ASP A 250 -7.80 -12.89 31.85
CA ASP A 250 -8.34 -14.24 31.66
C ASP A 250 -7.22 -15.21 31.25
N THR A 251 -7.16 -16.36 31.93
CA THR A 251 -6.17 -17.42 31.68
C THR A 251 -6.78 -18.66 31.03
N ASN A 252 -8.09 -18.67 30.76
CA ASN A 252 -8.79 -19.81 30.16
C ASN A 252 -8.75 -19.76 28.63
N ALA A 253 -7.92 -20.60 28.00
CA ALA A 253 -7.81 -20.66 26.54
C ALA A 253 -9.14 -20.95 25.80
N GLN A 254 -10.12 -21.59 26.45
CA GLN A 254 -11.43 -21.89 25.84
C GLN A 254 -12.28 -20.64 25.57
N THR A 255 -12.09 -19.55 26.30
CA THR A 255 -12.82 -18.29 26.05
C THR A 255 -12.29 -17.61 24.78
N LEU A 256 -10.96 -17.61 24.61
CA LEU A 256 -10.27 -17.12 23.43
C LEU A 256 -10.58 -17.95 22.17
N GLU A 257 -10.65 -19.27 22.29
CA GLU A 257 -11.02 -20.18 21.20
C GLU A 257 -12.44 -19.90 20.68
N LYS A 258 -13.42 -19.81 21.59
CA LYS A 258 -14.81 -19.45 21.26
C LYS A 258 -14.92 -18.11 20.53
N LYS A 259 -14.19 -17.08 20.99
CA LYS A 259 -14.16 -15.75 20.34
C LYS A 259 -13.58 -15.82 18.91
N LYS A 260 -12.50 -16.59 18.70
CA LYS A 260 -11.85 -16.76 17.38
C LYS A 260 -12.75 -17.49 16.36
N SER A 261 -13.55 -18.47 16.77
CA SER A 261 -14.39 -19.28 15.85
C SER A 261 -15.67 -18.62 15.32
N ILE A 262 -16.15 -17.51 15.91
CA ILE A 262 -17.43 -16.87 15.51
C ILE A 262 -17.39 -16.28 14.08
N SER A 263 -16.22 -16.21 13.44
CA SER A 263 -16.01 -15.65 12.09
C SER A 263 -16.12 -16.66 10.93
N GLY A 264 -17.13 -17.54 10.94
CA GLY A 264 -17.66 -18.18 9.72
C GLY A 264 -16.73 -19.05 8.85
N THR A 265 -15.52 -19.39 9.31
CA THR A 265 -14.61 -20.30 8.60
C THR A 265 -13.85 -21.18 9.59
N VAL A 266 -13.80 -22.49 9.31
CA VAL A 266 -13.06 -23.53 10.05
C VAL A 266 -13.67 -23.96 11.40
N THR A 267 -14.50 -25.00 11.35
CA THR A 267 -14.63 -25.99 12.42
C THR A 267 -13.67 -27.16 12.17
N VAL A 268 -12.71 -27.39 13.07
CA VAL A 268 -12.03 -28.69 13.22
C VAL A 268 -11.85 -28.94 14.72
N PRO A 269 -12.19 -30.13 15.26
CA PRO A 269 -11.93 -30.45 16.65
C PRO A 269 -10.48 -30.93 16.84
N GLY A 270 -9.76 -30.31 17.80
CA GLY A 270 -8.43 -30.72 18.22
C GLY A 270 -7.30 -29.92 17.54
N THR A 271 -6.46 -29.31 18.39
CA THR A 271 -5.20 -28.60 18.07
C THR A 271 -5.29 -27.37 17.13
N LEU A 272 -4.71 -26.24 17.55
CA LEU A 272 -4.63 -25.01 16.76
C LEU A 272 -3.65 -25.17 15.57
N GLU A 273 -4.12 -25.67 14.42
CA GLU A 273 -3.25 -25.89 13.25
C GLU A 273 -3.15 -24.71 12.26
N ASP A 274 -4.10 -23.77 12.22
CA ASP A 274 -4.11 -22.66 11.22
C ASP A 274 -3.47 -21.35 11.77
N CYS A 275 -2.22 -21.42 12.21
CA CYS A 275 -1.47 -20.25 12.68
C CYS A 275 -0.98 -19.36 11.52
N ASN A 276 -1.82 -18.39 11.15
CA ASN A 276 -1.40 -17.27 10.30
C ASN A 276 -0.54 -16.22 11.02
N HIS A 277 -0.25 -16.41 12.30
CA HIS A 277 0.81 -15.69 12.99
C HIS A 277 2.14 -15.95 12.29
N VAL A 278 2.77 -14.88 11.80
CA VAL A 278 4.23 -14.82 11.96
C VAL A 278 4.46 -14.43 13.41
N LYS A 279 4.29 -15.41 14.31
CA LYS A 279 5.09 -15.41 15.53
C LYS A 279 6.49 -15.75 15.02
N LEU A 280 7.33 -14.72 14.87
CA LEU A 280 8.72 -14.90 15.28
C LEU A 280 8.60 -15.49 16.69
N VAL A 281 8.98 -16.74 16.89
CA VAL A 281 8.76 -17.37 18.19
C VAL A 281 9.75 -16.74 19.14
N ILE A 282 9.26 -15.81 19.96
CA ILE A 282 10.09 -15.12 20.95
C ILE A 282 10.24 -16.09 22.12
N SER A 283 11.44 -16.61 22.29
CA SER A 283 11.82 -17.17 23.59
C SER A 283 12.20 -16.03 24.53
N ASP A 284 11.64 -16.12 25.73
CA ASP A 284 11.78 -15.23 26.89
C ASP A 284 10.98 -13.90 26.92
N ARG A 285 10.09 -13.83 27.92
CA ARG A 285 9.41 -12.68 28.57
C ARG A 285 9.33 -11.32 27.83
N SER A 286 8.40 -11.19 26.89
CA SER A 286 7.35 -10.13 26.84
C SER A 286 6.69 -10.08 25.45
N THR A 287 5.41 -10.44 25.36
CA THR A 287 4.66 -10.44 24.09
C THR A 287 4.06 -9.06 23.78
N ALA A 288 4.90 -8.04 23.64
CA ALA A 288 4.44 -6.70 23.31
C ALA A 288 3.99 -6.63 21.83
N SER A 289 2.68 -6.41 21.59
CA SER A 289 2.15 -6.06 20.28
C SER A 289 1.98 -4.54 20.14
N SER A 290 1.88 -4.03 18.92
CA SER A 290 1.58 -2.61 18.69
C SER A 290 0.17 -2.22 19.16
N GLY A 291 -0.75 -3.18 19.35
CA GLY A 291 -2.07 -2.93 19.93
C GLY A 291 -1.99 -2.51 21.40
N ASP A 292 -1.05 -3.12 22.14
CA ASP A 292 -0.79 -2.91 23.57
C ASP A 292 -0.33 -1.48 23.87
N THR A 293 0.09 -0.73 22.85
CA THR A 293 0.45 0.69 22.96
C THR A 293 -0.74 1.62 22.62
N LEU A 294 -1.66 1.18 21.76
CA LEU A 294 -2.75 2.02 21.26
C LEU A 294 -3.97 2.06 22.19
N VAL A 295 -4.33 0.95 22.85
CA VAL A 295 -5.46 0.96 23.81
C VAL A 295 -5.14 1.80 25.06
N PRO A 296 -3.97 1.65 25.72
CA PRO A 296 -3.66 2.43 26.92
C PRO A 296 -3.43 3.92 26.64
N THR A 297 -2.96 4.29 25.45
CA THR A 297 -2.75 5.72 25.11
C THR A 297 -4.06 6.49 25.06
N GLN A 298 -5.16 5.87 24.61
CA GLN A 298 -6.47 6.54 24.63
C GLN A 298 -7.02 6.73 26.06
N VAL A 299 -6.90 5.73 26.93
CA VAL A 299 -7.34 5.83 28.35
C VAL A 299 -6.50 6.85 29.13
N THR A 300 -5.21 6.99 28.80
CA THR A 300 -4.30 7.95 29.45
C THR A 300 -4.28 9.34 28.80
N GLY A 301 -5.04 9.56 27.71
CA GLY A 301 -5.05 10.83 26.97
C GLY A 301 -3.74 11.14 26.23
N LEU A 302 -2.85 10.17 26.09
CA LEU A 302 -1.55 10.29 25.43
C LEU A 302 -1.66 10.07 23.91
N LYS A 303 -0.65 10.55 23.17
CA LYS A 303 -0.57 10.32 21.71
C LYS A 303 0.37 9.16 21.40
N PRO A 304 0.00 8.23 20.49
CA PRO A 304 0.90 7.19 20.03
C PRO A 304 2.20 7.75 19.43
N GLY A 305 3.32 7.12 19.78
CA GLY A 305 4.66 7.51 19.35
C GLY A 305 5.28 6.48 18.40
N ASP A 306 6.31 5.79 18.88
CA ASP A 306 6.99 4.70 18.16
C ASP A 306 6.87 3.40 18.95
N PHE A 307 6.61 2.30 18.26
CA PHE A 307 6.73 0.94 18.79
C PHE A 307 8.13 0.40 18.47
N ILE A 308 8.90 0.01 19.50
CA ILE A 308 10.23 -0.57 19.34
C ILE A 308 10.17 -2.03 19.78
N HIS A 309 10.44 -2.94 18.85
CA HIS A 309 10.47 -4.38 19.10
C HIS A 309 11.93 -4.83 19.17
N VAL A 310 12.38 -5.27 20.34
CA VAL A 310 13.71 -5.84 20.57
C VAL A 310 13.58 -7.35 20.72
N PHE A 311 14.40 -8.12 20.01
CA PHE A 311 14.42 -9.57 20.06
C PHE A 311 15.68 -10.05 20.77
N GLY A 312 15.50 -10.89 21.79
CA GLY A 312 16.58 -11.71 22.34
C GLY A 312 17.05 -12.71 21.29
N ASP A 313 16.26 -13.76 21.08
CA ASP A 313 16.45 -14.75 20.01
C ASP A 313 15.48 -14.46 18.85
N ALA A 314 16.02 -14.08 17.69
CA ALA A 314 15.25 -13.87 16.46
C ALA A 314 15.53 -15.01 15.48
N HIS A 315 14.56 -15.91 15.29
CA HIS A 315 14.75 -17.11 14.49
C HIS A 315 13.66 -17.44 13.47
N VAL A 316 14.02 -18.32 12.55
CA VAL A 316 13.17 -18.91 11.51
C VAL A 316 13.28 -20.43 11.62
N TYR A 317 12.14 -21.12 11.64
CA TYR A 317 12.11 -22.59 11.55
C TYR A 317 12.46 -23.06 10.13
N LEU A 318 13.16 -24.19 10.02
CA LEU A 318 13.58 -24.73 8.73
C LEU A 318 12.38 -25.05 7.81
N ASN A 319 11.26 -25.51 8.36
CA ASN A 319 10.02 -25.76 7.61
C ASN A 319 9.29 -24.48 7.13
N HIS A 320 9.75 -23.27 7.49
CA HIS A 320 9.20 -22.00 7.00
C HIS A 320 10.02 -21.39 5.85
N ALA A 321 11.15 -21.98 5.47
CA ALA A 321 12.06 -21.42 4.48
C ALA A 321 11.39 -21.10 3.13
N GLU A 322 10.69 -22.05 2.51
CA GLU A 322 9.97 -21.84 1.23
C GLU A 322 8.79 -20.83 1.39
N PRO A 323 7.88 -20.96 2.38
CA PRO A 323 6.86 -19.94 2.67
C PRO A 323 7.42 -18.52 2.80
N LEU A 324 8.56 -18.35 3.47
CA LEU A 324 9.21 -17.05 3.67
C LEU A 324 9.90 -16.55 2.40
N GLN A 325 10.56 -17.42 1.61
CA GLN A 325 11.05 -17.03 0.27
C GLN A 325 9.91 -16.50 -0.62
N LYS A 326 8.74 -17.15 -0.59
CA LYS A 326 7.53 -16.66 -1.28
C LYS A 326 7.01 -15.34 -0.72
N GLN A 327 7.24 -15.04 0.55
CA GLN A 327 6.93 -13.72 1.13
C GLN A 327 7.94 -12.65 0.70
N LEU A 328 9.23 -12.98 0.60
CA LEU A 328 10.30 -12.06 0.22
C LEU A 328 10.23 -11.55 -1.22
N THR A 329 9.50 -12.23 -2.12
CA THR A 329 9.23 -11.74 -3.48
C THR A 329 8.17 -10.63 -3.53
N ARG A 330 7.51 -10.33 -2.40
CA ARG A 330 6.35 -9.44 -2.34
C ARG A 330 6.76 -8.03 -1.92
N ILE A 331 6.33 -7.04 -2.70
CA ILE A 331 6.52 -5.62 -2.37
C ILE A 331 5.53 -5.21 -1.27
N PRO A 332 5.98 -4.61 -0.15
CA PRO A 332 5.10 -4.02 0.85
C PRO A 332 4.11 -3.01 0.26
N ARG A 333 2.93 -2.95 0.83
CA ARG A 333 1.90 -1.92 0.60
C ARG A 333 1.83 -1.04 1.86
N PRO A 334 1.24 0.16 1.78
CA PRO A 334 1.04 1.01 2.95
C PRO A 334 0.36 0.24 4.08
N PHE A 335 0.86 0.43 5.30
CA PHE A 335 0.22 -0.08 6.51
C PHE A 335 -1.21 0.47 6.67
N PRO A 336 -2.12 -0.34 7.26
CA PRO A 336 -3.47 0.12 7.58
C PRO A 336 -3.47 1.17 8.69
N THR A 337 -4.64 1.79 8.91
CA THR A 337 -4.89 2.57 10.13
C THR A 337 -5.76 1.79 11.11
N LEU A 338 -5.50 1.95 12.41
CA LEU A 338 -6.33 1.41 13.49
C LEU A 338 -7.06 2.54 14.20
N HIS A 339 -8.40 2.54 14.10
CA HIS A 339 -9.26 3.47 14.81
C HIS A 339 -9.91 2.77 16.01
N ILE A 340 -9.62 3.26 17.20
CA ILE A 340 -10.26 2.82 18.44
C ILE A 340 -11.52 3.69 18.69
N ASN A 341 -12.58 3.10 19.26
CA ASN A 341 -13.82 3.81 19.59
C ASN A 341 -13.54 5.01 20.52
N PRO A 342 -13.72 6.26 20.08
CA PRO A 342 -13.31 7.44 20.85
C PRO A 342 -14.20 7.72 22.07
N LEU A 343 -15.32 7.02 22.23
CA LEU A 343 -16.24 7.19 23.37
C LEU A 343 -15.80 6.41 24.62
N LYS A 344 -14.88 5.44 24.48
CA LYS A 344 -14.35 4.66 25.60
C LYS A 344 -13.01 5.24 26.06
N THR A 345 -13.02 5.90 27.20
CA THR A 345 -11.83 6.56 27.78
C THR A 345 -11.64 6.24 29.26
N SER A 346 -12.56 5.49 29.88
CA SER A 346 -12.67 5.35 31.34
C SER A 346 -11.87 4.18 31.91
N SER A 347 -11.93 3.01 31.29
CA SER A 347 -11.02 1.89 31.59
C SER A 347 -10.57 1.16 30.34
N ILE A 348 -9.45 0.44 30.47
CA ILE A 348 -8.91 -0.47 29.45
C ILE A 348 -9.75 -1.77 29.32
N ASP A 349 -10.50 -2.13 30.37
CA ASP A 349 -11.34 -3.34 30.41
C ASP A 349 -12.65 -3.19 29.59
N GLU A 350 -13.02 -1.95 29.26
CA GLU A 350 -14.27 -1.65 28.56
C GLU A 350 -14.22 -1.99 27.06
N PHE A 351 -13.04 -2.23 26.49
CA PHE A 351 -12.86 -2.43 25.05
C PHE A 351 -13.25 -3.84 24.60
N SER A 352 -13.96 -3.89 23.47
CA SER A 352 -14.33 -5.10 22.73
C SER A 352 -13.69 -5.09 21.33
N PHE A 353 -13.79 -6.20 20.60
CA PHE A 353 -13.24 -6.27 19.24
C PHE A 353 -13.90 -5.24 18.29
N GLU A 354 -15.19 -4.98 18.50
CA GLU A 354 -16.02 -4.05 17.72
C GLU A 354 -15.56 -2.59 17.87
N ASP A 355 -14.87 -2.26 18.96
CA ASP A 355 -14.27 -0.94 19.18
C ASP A 355 -12.99 -0.72 18.37
N CYS A 356 -12.40 -1.77 17.78
CA CYS A 356 -11.09 -1.77 17.14
C CYS A 356 -11.19 -1.87 15.61
N GLN A 357 -11.50 -0.74 14.97
CA GLN A 357 -11.73 -0.65 13.52
C GLN A 357 -10.43 -0.52 12.72
N LEU A 358 -10.03 -1.61 12.07
CA LEU A 358 -8.92 -1.61 11.10
C LEU A 358 -9.41 -1.11 9.73
N ARG A 359 -8.78 -0.06 9.18
CA ARG A 359 -9.13 0.56 7.89
C ARG A 359 -7.97 0.45 6.89
N ASP A 360 -8.31 0.47 5.60
CA ASP A 360 -7.37 0.43 4.47
C ASP A 360 -6.41 -0.76 4.43
N TYR A 361 -6.76 -1.86 5.13
CA TYR A 361 -5.93 -3.07 5.17
C TYR A 361 -6.05 -3.87 3.87
N HIS A 362 -5.09 -3.64 2.97
CA HIS A 362 -5.01 -4.29 1.66
C HIS A 362 -3.81 -5.25 1.56
N PRO A 363 -3.72 -6.33 2.36
CA PRO A 363 -2.59 -7.25 2.31
C PRO A 363 -2.59 -8.09 1.03
N GLN A 364 -1.45 -8.69 0.75
CA GLN A 364 -1.31 -9.78 -0.22
C GLN A 364 -1.87 -11.09 0.34
N GLY A 365 -2.09 -12.08 -0.53
CA GLY A 365 -2.75 -13.34 -0.16
C GLY A 365 -2.08 -14.09 0.98
N THR A 366 -2.85 -14.87 1.74
CA THR A 366 -2.37 -15.67 2.87
C THR A 366 -1.21 -16.60 2.46
N ILE A 367 -0.26 -16.81 3.37
CA ILE A 367 0.80 -17.82 3.25
C ILE A 367 0.67 -18.75 4.46
N LYS A 368 0.26 -20.00 4.24
CA LYS A 368 0.20 -21.02 5.30
C LYS A 368 1.61 -21.36 5.78
N MET A 369 1.76 -21.46 7.10
CA MET A 369 2.97 -21.93 7.79
C MET A 369 2.46 -22.71 9.01
N ALA A 370 2.87 -23.97 9.15
CA ALA A 370 2.51 -24.80 10.30
C ALA A 370 3.30 -24.35 11.53
N MET A 371 2.74 -24.43 12.74
CA MET A 371 3.55 -24.28 13.95
C MET A 371 4.45 -25.51 14.11
N ALA A 372 5.67 -25.28 14.59
CA ALA A 372 6.42 -26.33 15.27
C ALA A 372 5.83 -26.52 16.69
N VAL A 373 5.67 -27.76 17.14
CA VAL A 373 4.99 -28.13 18.39
C VAL A 373 6.02 -28.54 19.44
#